data_AF-A0A9P7XNQ0-F1
#
_entry.id   AF-A0A9P7XNQ0-F1
#
_cell.length_a   1.000
_cell.length_b   1.000
_cell.length_c   1.000
_cell.angle_alpha   90.00
_cell.angle_beta   90.00
_cell.angle_gamma   90.00
#
_symmetry.space_group_name_H-M   'P 1'
#
loop_
_entity.id
_entity.type
_entity.pdbx_description
1 polymer ?
#
loop_
_entity_poly.entity_id
_entity_poly.type
_entity_poly.pdbx_seq_one_letter_code
_entity_poly.pdbx_strand_id
1 'polypeptide(L)'
;MTATTTPISRSITKSVLSKEQTEGVGARVRRSIGCPEIRNLDPFLLLSVPKNGGFPDHPHRDFETVTYMLDGQTHHKDFAGHKGTIGPEDLQWMTAGPQDGVVIKVIAGDSHRLKFQIYTHIPTMFLDFKMDMNQTVTQTILATYSGFIYILSGTAYIGDPKSETEAKAHHTLIFSEDSTSTVRIQTKDDTAHFVLIAGEPLREPVVQIGPFVMNTREEVYETYRNYRDGVNGFERRRARNSDGTPK
;
A
#
# COMPACT_ATOMS: atom_id res chain seq x y z
N MET A 1 -2.22 42.61 5.91
CA MET A 1 -1.84 41.49 5.04
C MET A 1 -0.89 40.60 5.83
N THR A 2 -1.37 39.50 6.39
CA THR A 2 -0.52 38.50 7.05
C THR A 2 0.24 37.76 5.94
N ALA A 3 1.57 37.86 5.94
CA ALA A 3 2.41 37.11 5.02
C ALA A 3 2.26 35.62 5.34
N THR A 4 1.54 34.89 4.47
CA THR A 4 1.45 33.43 4.56
C THR A 4 2.83 32.87 4.25
N THR A 5 3.53 32.42 5.29
CA THR A 5 4.84 31.78 5.13
C THR A 5 4.61 30.44 4.41
N THR A 6 5.35 30.19 3.32
CA THR A 6 5.29 28.91 2.62
C THR A 6 5.68 27.78 3.58
N PRO A 7 4.86 26.72 3.73
CA PRO A 7 5.19 25.59 4.59
C PRO A 7 6.49 24.91 4.11
N ILE A 8 7.31 24.48 5.07
CA ILE A 8 8.62 23.84 4.81
C ILE A 8 8.44 22.32 4.69
N SER A 9 7.32 21.80 5.18
CA SER A 9 6.91 20.40 5.11
C SER A 9 5.40 20.31 4.94
N ARG A 10 4.92 19.28 4.25
CA ARG A 10 3.51 18.90 4.32
C ARG A 10 3.10 18.66 5.77
N SER A 11 1.87 19.05 6.08
CA SER A 11 1.23 18.79 7.35
C SER A 11 0.52 17.43 7.33
N ILE A 12 0.09 16.95 8.50
CA ILE A 12 -0.74 15.75 8.61
C ILE A 12 -2.21 16.14 8.67
N THR A 13 -3.00 15.67 7.70
CA THR A 13 -4.44 15.91 7.65
C THR A 13 -5.23 14.90 8.47
N LYS A 14 -4.67 13.70 8.66
CA LYS A 14 -5.31 12.62 9.42
C LYS A 14 -4.28 11.65 9.99
N SER A 15 -4.49 11.22 11.22
CA SER A 15 -3.77 10.12 11.86
C SER A 15 -4.74 9.03 12.29
N VAL A 16 -4.50 7.78 11.90
CA VAL A 16 -5.41 6.66 12.17
C VAL A 16 -4.63 5.46 12.71
N LEU A 17 -5.02 4.96 13.88
CA LEU A 17 -4.49 3.72 14.45
C LEU A 17 -5.04 2.51 13.70
N SER A 18 -4.16 1.66 13.18
CA SER A 18 -4.52 0.40 12.53
C SER A 18 -4.85 -0.67 13.56
N LYS A 19 -6.13 -0.99 13.64
CA LYS A 19 -6.67 -2.02 14.53
C LYS A 19 -6.49 -3.40 13.92
N GLU A 20 -6.29 -4.38 14.79
CA GLU A 20 -6.12 -5.76 14.39
C GLU A 20 -7.47 -6.40 14.05
N GLN A 21 -7.54 -7.12 12.95
CA GLN A 21 -8.73 -7.84 12.48
C GLN A 21 -8.35 -9.18 11.86
N THR A 22 -9.34 -10.07 11.73
CA THR A 22 -9.16 -11.38 11.11
C THR A 22 -9.33 -11.28 9.61
N GLU A 23 -8.46 -11.96 8.86
CA GLU A 23 -8.50 -12.08 7.40
C GLU A 23 -8.09 -13.49 6.98
N GLY A 24 -8.42 -13.87 5.74
CA GLY A 24 -8.00 -15.15 5.17
C GLY A 24 -8.34 -16.35 6.07
N VAL A 25 -7.36 -17.23 6.28
CA VAL A 25 -7.50 -18.40 7.17
C VAL A 25 -6.50 -18.28 8.32
N GLY A 26 -7.03 -18.03 9.51
CA GLY A 26 -6.23 -17.88 10.73
C GLY A 26 -5.30 -16.66 10.72
N ALA A 27 -5.44 -15.76 9.75
CA ALA A 27 -4.60 -14.58 9.63
C ALA A 27 -5.15 -13.43 10.46
N ARG A 28 -4.25 -12.75 11.16
CA ARG A 28 -4.52 -11.46 11.80
C ARG A 28 -3.74 -10.38 11.08
N VAL A 29 -4.40 -9.30 10.73
CA VAL A 29 -3.78 -8.14 10.08
C VAL A 29 -4.12 -6.87 10.84
N ARG A 30 -3.23 -5.89 10.82
CA ARG A 30 -3.57 -4.50 11.13
C ARG A 30 -3.93 -3.80 9.82
N ARG A 31 -5.22 -3.49 9.62
CA ARG A 31 -5.66 -2.77 8.42
C ARG A 31 -5.57 -1.27 8.64
N SER A 32 -4.89 -0.59 7.72
CA SER A 32 -4.73 0.85 7.66
C SER A 32 -5.68 1.43 6.60
N ILE A 33 -5.26 1.41 5.33
CA ILE A 33 -6.10 1.86 4.20
C ILE A 33 -7.04 0.71 3.87
N GLY A 34 -8.29 1.03 3.54
CA GLY A 34 -9.40 0.07 3.41
C GLY A 34 -10.24 -0.07 4.69
N CYS A 35 -9.92 0.63 5.77
CA CYS A 35 -10.76 0.68 6.97
C CYS A 35 -11.90 1.73 6.83
N PRO A 36 -12.93 1.73 7.70
CA PRO A 36 -13.98 2.74 7.67
C PRO A 36 -13.47 4.19 7.74
N GLU A 37 -12.38 4.42 8.47
CA GLU A 37 -11.76 5.72 8.65
C GLU A 37 -10.98 6.18 7.40
N ILE A 38 -10.40 5.25 6.63
CA ILE A 38 -9.66 5.53 5.39
C ILE A 38 -10.08 4.48 4.35
N ARG A 39 -11.23 4.72 3.69
CA ARG A 39 -11.80 3.76 2.74
C ARG A 39 -10.87 3.47 1.57
N ASN A 40 -10.24 4.51 1.06
CA ASN A 40 -9.13 4.51 0.11
C ASN A 40 -8.37 5.83 0.28
N LEU A 41 -7.20 5.93 -0.35
CA LEU A 41 -6.40 7.15 -0.46
C LEU A 41 -5.77 7.13 -1.85
N ASP A 42 -6.50 7.61 -2.87
CA ASP A 42 -6.11 7.57 -4.29
C ASP A 42 -4.60 7.87 -4.48
N PRO A 43 -3.79 6.96 -5.07
CA PRO A 43 -4.15 5.71 -5.78
C PRO A 43 -4.19 4.43 -4.91
N PHE A 44 -4.01 4.55 -3.61
CA PHE A 44 -3.91 3.44 -2.67
C PHE A 44 -5.28 2.92 -2.21
N LEU A 45 -5.56 1.66 -2.50
CA LEU A 45 -6.83 1.01 -2.17
C LEU A 45 -6.82 0.36 -0.79
N LEU A 46 -5.70 -0.26 -0.40
CA LEU A 46 -5.60 -1.03 0.83
C LEU A 46 -4.15 -1.07 1.34
N LEU A 47 -3.99 -1.00 2.65
CA LEU A 47 -2.73 -1.30 3.34
C LEU A 47 -3.03 -2.20 4.53
N SER A 48 -2.35 -3.33 4.63
CA SER A 48 -2.49 -4.25 5.76
C SER A 48 -1.14 -4.82 6.15
N VAL A 49 -0.87 -4.84 7.46
CA VAL A 49 0.34 -5.44 8.02
C VAL A 49 -0.02 -6.76 8.69
N PRO A 50 0.33 -7.91 8.10
CA PRO A 50 0.01 -9.22 8.65
C PRO A 50 0.86 -9.51 9.90
N LYS A 51 0.27 -10.19 10.87
CA LYS A 51 0.95 -10.70 12.06
C LYS A 51 1.24 -12.20 11.96
N ASN A 52 0.30 -12.95 11.41
CA ASN A 52 0.35 -14.41 11.31
C ASN A 52 -0.66 -14.91 10.27
N GLY A 53 -0.69 -16.23 10.08
CA GLY A 53 -1.61 -16.92 9.19
C GLY A 53 -1.26 -16.76 7.72
N GLY A 54 -2.24 -17.03 6.85
CA GLY A 54 -2.03 -16.97 5.40
C GLY A 54 -3.30 -16.63 4.64
N PHE A 55 -3.11 -16.35 3.36
CA PHE A 55 -4.17 -16.02 2.42
C PHE A 55 -4.29 -17.16 1.40
N PRO A 56 -5.30 -18.04 1.50
CA PRO A 56 -5.50 -19.14 0.55
C PRO A 56 -5.91 -18.59 -0.83
N ASP A 57 -6.09 -19.46 -1.82
CA ASP A 57 -6.52 -19.11 -3.19
C ASP A 57 -7.63 -18.04 -3.21
N HIS A 58 -7.32 -16.87 -3.77
CA HIS A 58 -8.22 -15.73 -3.94
C HIS A 58 -7.89 -14.97 -5.24
N PRO A 59 -8.89 -14.36 -5.91
CA PRO A 59 -8.67 -13.57 -7.12
C PRO A 59 -8.34 -12.11 -6.80
N HIS A 60 -7.79 -11.40 -7.79
CA HIS A 60 -7.69 -9.94 -7.87
C HIS A 60 -7.94 -9.52 -9.33
N ARG A 61 -8.40 -8.29 -9.57
CA ARG A 61 -8.54 -7.73 -10.93
C ARG A 61 -8.49 -6.19 -10.91
N ASP A 62 -7.78 -5.64 -11.89
CA ASP A 62 -7.64 -4.23 -12.27
C ASP A 62 -6.97 -3.33 -11.22
N PHE A 63 -6.08 -3.91 -10.41
CA PHE A 63 -5.15 -3.17 -9.55
C PHE A 63 -3.85 -3.94 -9.33
N GLU A 64 -2.90 -3.30 -8.65
CA GLU A 64 -1.62 -3.89 -8.31
C GLU A 64 -1.55 -4.25 -6.82
N THR A 65 -0.90 -5.37 -6.50
CA THR A 65 -0.60 -5.78 -5.13
C THR A 65 0.90 -5.73 -4.90
N VAL A 66 1.30 -5.07 -3.81
CA VAL A 66 2.71 -4.92 -3.43
C VAL A 66 2.92 -5.61 -2.09
N THR A 67 3.75 -6.65 -2.07
CA THR A 67 4.15 -7.35 -0.85
C THR A 67 5.59 -6.99 -0.52
N TYR A 68 5.82 -6.40 0.64
CA TYR A 68 7.16 -6.13 1.19
C TYR A 68 7.35 -6.94 2.47
N MET A 69 8.41 -7.75 2.54
CA MET A 69 8.65 -8.65 3.66
C MET A 69 9.67 -8.04 4.63
N LEU A 70 9.24 -7.74 5.85
CA LEU A 70 10.12 -7.15 6.88
C LEU A 70 10.97 -8.21 7.59
N ASP A 71 10.37 -9.35 7.90
CA ASP A 71 11.00 -10.48 8.57
C ASP A 71 10.22 -11.77 8.24
N GLY A 72 10.88 -12.92 8.39
CA GLY A 72 10.34 -14.22 8.02
C GLY A 72 10.29 -14.43 6.51
N GLN A 73 9.34 -15.26 6.06
CA GLN A 73 9.16 -15.52 4.64
C GLN A 73 7.72 -15.89 4.33
N THR A 74 7.30 -15.66 3.09
CA THR A 74 6.04 -16.17 2.55
C THR A 74 6.24 -16.85 1.21
N HIS A 75 5.31 -17.75 0.88
CA HIS A 75 5.29 -18.45 -0.41
C HIS A 75 4.10 -17.96 -1.22
N HIS A 76 4.36 -17.58 -2.46
CA HIS A 76 3.34 -17.21 -3.43
C HIS A 76 3.25 -18.27 -4.52
N LYS A 77 2.03 -18.56 -4.97
CA LYS A 77 1.75 -19.34 -6.16
C LYS A 77 0.49 -18.81 -6.84
N ASP A 78 0.56 -18.58 -8.16
CA ASP A 78 -0.60 -18.18 -8.96
C ASP A 78 -1.19 -19.36 -9.76
N PHE A 79 -2.30 -19.07 -10.45
CA PHE A 79 -3.00 -20.05 -11.28
C PHE A 79 -2.26 -20.39 -12.58
N ALA A 80 -1.34 -19.53 -13.04
CA ALA A 80 -0.51 -19.77 -14.22
C ALA A 80 0.67 -20.71 -13.90
N GLY A 81 0.89 -21.00 -12.62
CA GLY A 81 1.93 -21.89 -12.13
C GLY A 81 3.20 -21.17 -11.70
N HIS A 82 3.23 -19.83 -11.77
CA HIS A 82 4.31 -19.05 -11.19
C HIS A 82 4.28 -19.21 -9.69
N LYS A 83 5.47 -19.37 -9.10
CA LYS A 83 5.65 -19.51 -7.66
C LYS A 83 6.97 -18.91 -7.23
N GLY A 84 7.03 -18.44 -5.99
CA GLY A 84 8.23 -17.85 -5.42
C GLY A 84 8.16 -17.79 -3.91
N THR A 85 9.34 -17.66 -3.29
CA THR A 85 9.47 -17.32 -1.88
C THR A 85 9.89 -15.86 -1.79
N ILE A 86 9.26 -15.13 -0.88
CA ILE A 86 9.58 -13.73 -0.58
C ILE A 86 10.14 -13.75 0.84
N GLY A 87 11.46 -13.60 0.97
CA GLY A 87 12.19 -13.56 2.23
C GLY A 87 12.38 -12.13 2.75
N PRO A 88 13.12 -11.92 3.85
CA PRO A 88 13.31 -10.59 4.43
C PRO A 88 13.94 -9.62 3.42
N GLU A 89 13.42 -8.40 3.38
CA GLU A 89 13.79 -7.31 2.46
C GLU A 89 13.44 -7.56 0.99
N ASP A 90 12.91 -8.74 0.65
CA ASP A 90 12.34 -8.98 -0.68
C ASP A 90 11.02 -8.21 -0.83
N LEU A 91 10.74 -7.85 -2.09
CA LEU A 91 9.46 -7.28 -2.48
C LEU A 91 8.89 -8.03 -3.68
N GLN A 92 7.58 -7.99 -3.82
CA GLN A 92 6.86 -8.51 -4.97
C GLN A 92 5.83 -7.47 -5.39
N TRP A 93 5.87 -7.06 -6.67
CA TRP A 93 4.92 -6.08 -7.25
C TRP A 93 4.10 -6.75 -8.34
N MET A 94 2.86 -7.14 -8.06
CA MET A 94 2.02 -7.88 -9.00
C MET A 94 0.92 -7.02 -9.59
N THR A 95 0.93 -6.85 -10.92
CA THR A 95 -0.18 -6.26 -11.66
C THR A 95 -1.25 -7.32 -11.93
N ALA A 96 -2.45 -7.15 -11.38
CA ALA A 96 -3.58 -8.03 -11.62
C ALA A 96 -4.49 -7.46 -12.72
N GLY A 97 -3.99 -7.26 -13.94
CA GLY A 97 -4.78 -6.81 -15.10
C GLY A 97 -5.04 -7.93 -16.11
N PRO A 98 -6.01 -7.79 -17.03
CA PRO A 98 -6.25 -8.77 -18.08
C PRO A 98 -5.18 -8.65 -19.18
N GLN A 99 -4.05 -9.37 -19.10
CA GLN A 99 -3.16 -9.56 -20.27
C GLN A 99 -2.46 -10.92 -20.31
N ASP A 100 -2.43 -11.49 -21.52
CA ASP A 100 -1.54 -12.56 -21.94
C ASP A 100 -0.07 -12.08 -21.93
N GLY A 101 0.80 -12.80 -21.22
CA GLY A 101 2.22 -12.90 -21.57
C GLY A 101 3.23 -11.89 -21.01
N VAL A 102 3.16 -11.46 -19.74
CA VAL A 102 4.22 -10.61 -19.14
C VAL A 102 4.67 -11.06 -17.73
N VAL A 103 5.98 -10.92 -17.47
CA VAL A 103 6.74 -11.26 -16.25
C VAL A 103 7.19 -9.98 -15.52
N ILE A 104 7.29 -10.03 -14.19
CA ILE A 104 7.46 -8.93 -13.20
C ILE A 104 8.89 -8.85 -12.59
N LYS A 105 9.37 -7.64 -12.21
CA LYS A 105 10.54 -7.38 -11.30
C LYS A 105 10.44 -6.02 -10.52
N VAL A 106 11.21 -5.81 -9.42
CA VAL A 106 10.79 -5.40 -8.02
C VAL A 106 11.54 -4.23 -7.27
N ILE A 107 10.78 -3.34 -6.54
CA ILE A 107 10.95 -1.97 -5.82
C ILE A 107 11.18 -0.60 -6.56
N ALA A 108 10.22 0.35 -6.48
CA ALA A 108 10.18 1.63 -7.24
C ALA A 108 10.36 2.92 -6.39
N GLY A 109 11.10 3.90 -6.92
CA GLY A 109 11.22 5.27 -6.37
C GLY A 109 12.66 5.79 -6.28
N ASP A 110 12.80 7.11 -6.04
CA ASP A 110 14.09 7.79 -5.82
C ASP A 110 14.21 8.28 -4.36
N SER A 111 15.33 8.02 -3.70
CA SER A 111 15.70 8.66 -2.43
C SER A 111 17.21 8.84 -2.31
N HIS A 112 17.64 10.03 -1.87
CA HIS A 112 19.04 10.36 -1.54
C HIS A 112 20.11 9.80 -2.54
N ARG A 113 19.90 10.02 -3.84
CA ARG A 113 20.76 9.62 -4.99
C ARG A 113 20.72 8.14 -5.39
N LEU A 114 19.93 7.30 -4.75
CA LEU A 114 19.68 5.92 -5.19
C LEU A 114 18.47 5.90 -6.13
N LYS A 115 18.69 5.42 -7.36
CA LYS A 115 17.64 5.19 -8.35
C LYS A 115 17.33 3.70 -8.41
N PHE A 116 16.10 3.32 -8.15
CA PHE A 116 15.63 1.95 -8.37
C PHE A 116 14.82 1.91 -9.68
N GLN A 117 15.28 1.11 -10.65
CA GLN A 117 14.64 1.04 -11.97
C GLN A 117 13.52 0.03 -11.99
N ILE A 118 12.29 0.52 -11.83
CA ILE A 118 11.07 -0.28 -12.06
C ILE A 118 10.05 0.52 -12.79
N TYR A 119 9.33 -0.23 -13.62
CA TYR A 119 8.12 0.22 -14.22
C TYR A 119 6.94 0.06 -13.26
N THR A 120 6.47 1.17 -12.70
CA THR A 120 5.17 1.25 -12.04
C THR A 120 4.17 1.81 -13.03
N HIS A 121 3.04 1.12 -13.25
CA HIS A 121 1.97 1.66 -14.12
C HIS A 121 1.44 2.99 -13.58
N ILE A 122 1.28 3.06 -12.26
CA ILE A 122 0.96 4.28 -11.52
C ILE A 122 2.23 4.76 -10.85
N PRO A 123 2.80 5.93 -11.23
CA PRO A 123 4.02 6.45 -10.64
C PRO A 123 3.95 6.46 -9.11
N THR A 124 4.76 5.62 -8.46
CA THR A 124 4.70 5.35 -7.02
C THR A 124 6.10 5.34 -6.41
N MET A 125 6.22 5.98 -5.25
CA MET A 125 7.36 5.95 -4.34
C MET A 125 7.01 5.09 -3.13
N PHE A 126 7.85 4.11 -2.82
CA PHE A 126 7.76 3.30 -1.61
C PHE A 126 9.14 3.26 -0.93
N LEU A 127 9.24 3.83 0.27
CA LEU A 127 10.50 3.94 1.01
C LEU A 127 10.36 3.32 2.40
N ASP A 128 11.31 2.46 2.79
CA ASP A 128 11.44 1.96 4.17
C ASP A 128 12.53 2.74 4.91
N PHE A 129 12.17 3.31 6.07
CA PHE A 129 13.06 4.12 6.90
C PHE A 129 13.25 3.47 8.27
N LYS A 130 14.52 3.28 8.65
CA LYS A 130 14.94 2.98 10.02
C LYS A 130 15.73 4.20 10.52
N MET A 131 15.22 4.87 11.56
CA MET A 131 15.80 6.08 12.13
C MET A 131 16.16 5.87 13.60
N ASP A 132 17.42 6.17 13.96
CA ASP A 132 17.87 6.26 15.35
C ASP A 132 17.21 7.45 16.06
N MET A 133 17.34 7.52 17.39
CA MET A 133 16.92 8.67 18.21
C MET A 133 17.61 9.97 17.78
N ASN A 134 16.94 11.11 18.01
CA ASN A 134 17.43 12.46 17.71
C ASN A 134 17.86 12.70 16.25
N GLN A 135 17.26 12.01 15.29
CA GLN A 135 17.51 12.18 13.87
C GLN A 135 16.43 13.05 13.21
N THR A 136 16.78 13.69 12.10
CA THR A 136 15.83 14.41 11.26
C THR A 136 16.14 14.12 9.80
N VAL A 137 15.10 13.82 9.03
CA VAL A 137 15.17 13.67 7.58
C VAL A 137 14.08 14.52 6.94
N THR A 138 14.39 15.10 5.78
CA THR A 138 13.39 15.73 4.90
C THR A 138 13.39 14.95 3.60
N GLN A 139 12.29 14.23 3.35
CA GLN A 139 12.10 13.47 2.13
C GLN A 139 11.35 14.34 1.11
N THR A 140 11.88 14.42 -0.10
CA THR A 140 11.19 15.05 -1.22
C THR A 140 10.12 14.10 -1.76
N ILE A 141 8.91 14.60 -1.94
CA ILE A 141 7.82 13.94 -2.64
C ILE A 141 7.29 14.90 -3.71
N LEU A 142 6.86 14.38 -4.86
CA LEU A 142 6.33 15.27 -5.89
C LEU A 142 5.10 16.01 -5.37
N ALA A 143 5.01 17.30 -5.64
CA ALA A 143 3.92 18.17 -5.15
C ALA A 143 2.53 17.65 -5.57
N THR A 144 2.46 16.93 -6.68
CA THR A 144 1.23 16.33 -7.24
C THR A 144 0.85 15.00 -6.61
N TYR A 145 1.76 14.35 -5.88
CA TYR A 145 1.50 13.02 -5.30
C TYR A 145 0.65 13.14 -4.05
N SER A 146 -0.29 12.21 -3.89
CA SER A 146 -0.84 11.88 -2.57
C SER A 146 0.19 11.03 -1.82
N GLY A 147 0.09 10.96 -0.50
CA GLY A 147 0.99 10.10 0.26
C GLY A 147 0.68 10.03 1.74
N PHE A 148 1.34 9.08 2.39
CA PHE A 148 1.20 8.81 3.80
C PHE A 148 2.46 8.16 4.38
N ILE A 149 2.57 8.16 5.71
CA ILE A 149 3.50 7.32 6.47
C ILE A 149 2.73 6.26 7.25
N TYR A 150 3.27 5.05 7.32
CA TYR A 150 2.86 4.04 8.29
C TYR A 150 3.98 3.72 9.27
N ILE A 151 3.75 3.93 10.57
CA ILE A 151 4.75 3.61 11.61
C ILE A 151 4.70 2.12 11.92
N LEU A 152 5.79 1.41 11.67
CA LEU A 152 5.92 -0.02 11.99
C LEU A 152 6.23 -0.21 13.48
N SER A 153 7.23 0.51 13.98
CA SER A 153 7.64 0.52 15.39
C SER A 153 8.22 1.86 15.82
N GLY A 154 8.26 2.10 17.13
CA GLY A 154 8.81 3.32 17.72
C GLY A 154 7.91 4.54 17.56
N THR A 155 8.52 5.73 17.59
CA THR A 155 7.80 7.02 17.59
C THR A 155 8.48 8.03 16.65
N ALA A 156 7.69 8.68 15.81
CA ALA A 156 8.15 9.73 14.90
C ALA A 156 7.29 11.00 15.01
N TYR A 157 7.86 12.14 14.66
CA TYR A 157 7.22 13.45 14.61
C TYR A 157 7.27 13.95 13.16
N ILE A 158 6.10 14.18 12.55
CA ILE A 158 5.98 14.50 11.13
C ILE A 158 5.40 15.92 10.96
N GLY A 159 5.99 16.70 10.07
CA GLY A 159 5.50 18.02 9.67
C GLY A 159 6.44 19.17 10.01
N ASP A 160 5.92 20.39 9.89
CA ASP A 160 6.68 21.61 10.20
C ASP A 160 7.12 21.65 11.67
N PRO A 161 8.32 22.17 12.00
CA PRO A 161 8.83 22.20 13.39
C PRO A 161 7.93 22.93 14.40
N LYS A 162 7.03 23.80 13.92
CA LYS A 162 6.09 24.55 14.77
C LYS A 162 4.75 23.84 14.98
N SER A 163 4.47 22.78 14.23
CA SER A 163 3.18 22.09 14.19
C SER A 163 3.33 20.61 13.84
N GLU A 164 4.36 19.96 14.40
CA GLU A 164 4.62 18.55 14.18
C GLU A 164 3.53 17.68 14.80
N THR A 165 3.22 16.57 14.14
CA THR A 165 2.28 15.56 14.62
C THR A 165 3.07 14.35 15.12
N GLU A 166 2.88 14.00 16.40
CA GLU A 166 3.43 12.76 16.97
C GLU A 166 2.69 11.54 16.42
N ALA A 167 3.46 10.50 16.09
CA ALA A 167 2.99 9.24 15.56
C ALA A 167 3.67 8.07 16.26
N LYS A 168 2.87 7.19 16.85
CA LYS A 168 3.36 5.94 17.45
C LYS A 168 3.16 4.77 16.51
N ALA A 169 3.81 3.65 16.81
CA ALA A 169 3.61 2.38 16.13
C ALA A 169 2.15 2.11 15.76
N HIS A 170 1.98 1.59 14.54
CA HIS A 170 0.72 1.19 13.91
C HIS A 170 -0.21 2.33 13.50
N HIS A 171 0.25 3.58 13.50
CA HIS A 171 -0.49 4.70 12.94
C HIS A 171 -0.18 4.93 11.46
N THR A 172 -1.20 5.39 10.76
CA THR A 172 -1.13 5.90 9.40
C THR A 172 -1.37 7.40 9.41
N LEU A 173 -0.45 8.16 8.84
CA LEU A 173 -0.49 9.61 8.79
C LEU A 173 -0.59 10.06 7.35
N ILE A 174 -1.72 10.68 6.98
CA ILE A 174 -2.00 11.16 5.63
C ILE A 174 -1.45 12.56 5.48
N PHE A 175 -0.68 12.80 4.42
CA PHE A 175 -0.12 14.12 4.12
C PHE A 175 -1.18 15.09 3.60
N SER A 176 -0.93 16.39 3.75
CA SER A 176 -1.68 17.43 3.03
C SER A 176 -1.42 17.37 1.52
N GLU A 177 -2.32 17.96 0.74
CA GLU A 177 -2.16 18.15 -0.71
C GLU A 177 -2.08 19.65 -1.01
N ASP A 178 -1.12 20.34 -0.39
CA ASP A 178 -0.94 21.79 -0.41
C ASP A 178 0.18 22.26 -1.35
N SER A 179 0.54 21.42 -2.33
CA SER A 179 1.65 21.64 -3.28
C SER A 179 3.05 21.69 -2.67
N THR A 180 3.20 21.44 -1.37
CA THR A 180 4.52 21.29 -0.73
C THR A 180 5.16 19.98 -1.18
N SER A 181 6.43 20.02 -1.59
CA SER A 181 7.14 18.87 -2.15
C SER A 181 8.04 18.14 -1.15
N THR A 182 7.84 18.38 0.14
CA THR A 182 8.70 17.85 1.21
C THR A 182 7.87 17.34 2.37
N VAL A 183 8.36 16.29 3.01
CA VAL A 183 7.87 15.81 4.31
C VAL A 183 9.06 15.73 5.24
N ARG A 184 9.00 16.47 6.34
CA ARG A 184 9.98 16.41 7.41
C ARG A 184 9.55 15.37 8.43
N ILE A 185 10.47 14.48 8.79
CA ILE A 185 10.30 13.46 9.82
C ILE A 185 11.44 13.60 10.83
N GLN A 186 11.10 13.51 12.10
CA GLN A 186 12.05 13.59 13.20
C GLN A 186 11.79 12.48 14.22
N THR A 187 12.86 11.95 14.78
CA THR A 187 12.87 11.16 16.02
C THR A 187 13.41 12.02 17.16
N LYS A 188 12.95 11.76 18.39
CA LYS A 188 13.42 12.46 19.59
C LYS A 188 14.03 11.45 20.55
N ASP A 189 13.25 11.05 21.55
CA ASP A 189 13.58 10.15 22.65
C ASP A 189 13.39 8.66 22.34
N ASP A 190 12.90 8.33 21.14
CA ASP A 190 12.72 6.96 20.66
C ASP A 190 13.23 6.81 19.21
N THR A 191 13.53 5.58 18.83
CA THR A 191 13.80 5.18 17.44
C THR A 191 12.50 5.13 16.64
N ALA A 192 12.58 5.04 15.31
CA ALA A 192 11.42 4.79 14.48
C ALA A 192 11.74 3.88 13.28
N HIS A 193 10.87 2.91 13.01
CA HIS A 193 10.84 2.15 11.76
C HIS A 193 9.50 2.42 11.10
N PHE A 194 9.50 2.92 9.87
CA PHE A 194 8.28 3.30 9.17
C PHE A 194 8.47 3.25 7.66
N VAL A 195 7.35 3.11 6.94
CA VAL A 195 7.34 3.26 5.48
C VAL A 195 6.70 4.59 5.10
N LEU A 196 7.26 5.25 4.09
CA LEU A 196 6.67 6.40 3.40
C LEU A 196 6.25 5.97 2.01
N ILE A 197 4.98 6.15 1.69
CA ILE A 197 4.41 5.75 0.41
C ILE A 197 3.69 6.95 -0.20
N ALA A 198 4.02 7.27 -1.45
CA ALA A 198 3.43 8.39 -2.18
C ALA A 198 3.25 8.01 -3.66
N GLY A 199 2.19 8.49 -4.30
CA GLY A 199 1.88 8.10 -5.67
C GLY A 199 1.04 9.14 -6.38
N GLU A 200 1.07 9.09 -7.72
CA GLU A 200 0.25 9.96 -8.54
C GLU A 200 -1.23 9.57 -8.40
N PRO A 201 -2.12 10.48 -7.93
CA PRO A 201 -3.54 10.20 -7.87
C PRO A 201 -4.12 9.99 -9.27
N LEU A 202 -4.94 8.97 -9.44
CA LEU A 202 -5.61 8.68 -10.71
C LEU A 202 -6.74 9.67 -10.99
N ARG A 203 -7.42 10.15 -9.93
CA ARG A 203 -8.59 11.02 -10.01
C ARG A 203 -9.74 10.40 -10.81
N GLU A 204 -9.84 9.09 -10.75
CA GLU A 204 -10.92 8.31 -11.37
C GLU A 204 -11.89 7.81 -10.31
N PRO A 205 -13.15 7.53 -10.68
CA PRO A 205 -14.08 6.85 -9.78
C PRO A 205 -13.53 5.49 -9.34
N VAL A 206 -13.72 5.15 -8.06
CA VAL A 206 -13.33 3.86 -7.50
C VAL A 206 -14.56 3.15 -6.93
N VAL A 207 -14.89 2.00 -7.49
CA VAL A 207 -15.91 1.07 -6.98
C VAL A 207 -15.23 -0.22 -6.58
N GLN A 208 -15.14 -0.47 -5.28
CA GLN A 208 -14.56 -1.68 -4.72
C GLN A 208 -15.65 -2.54 -4.07
N ILE A 209 -15.77 -3.79 -4.50
CA ILE A 209 -16.60 -4.82 -3.85
C ILE A 209 -15.75 -6.08 -3.70
N GLY A 210 -15.32 -6.37 -2.47
CA GLY A 210 -14.47 -7.52 -2.19
C GLY A 210 -13.13 -7.43 -2.93
N PRO A 211 -12.72 -8.49 -3.67
CA PRO A 211 -11.43 -8.53 -4.38
C PRO A 211 -11.43 -7.82 -5.75
N PHE A 212 -12.52 -7.17 -6.14
CA PHE A 212 -12.64 -6.52 -7.45
C PHE A 212 -12.80 -5.02 -7.28
N VAL A 213 -12.01 -4.28 -8.05
CA VAL A 213 -12.02 -2.81 -8.09
C VAL A 213 -12.14 -2.38 -9.54
N MET A 214 -13.12 -1.52 -9.82
CA MET A 214 -13.40 -0.97 -11.16
C MET A 214 -13.81 0.49 -11.02
N ASN A 215 -14.11 1.15 -12.14
CA ASN A 215 -14.60 2.53 -12.12
C ASN A 215 -16.14 2.62 -11.97
N THR A 216 -16.88 1.56 -12.31
CA THR A 216 -18.35 1.53 -12.22
C THR A 216 -18.89 0.28 -11.51
N ARG A 217 -20.14 0.34 -11.03
CA ARG A 217 -20.79 -0.82 -10.39
C ARG A 217 -21.08 -1.94 -11.37
N GLU A 218 -21.42 -1.57 -12.60
CA GLU A 218 -21.74 -2.45 -13.70
C GLU A 218 -20.55 -3.34 -14.04
N GLU A 219 -19.35 -2.75 -14.17
CA GLU A 219 -18.08 -3.47 -14.41
C GLU A 219 -17.75 -4.43 -13.26
N VAL A 220 -17.97 -4.02 -12.00
CA VAL A 220 -17.74 -4.91 -10.86
C VAL A 220 -18.67 -6.12 -10.92
N TYR A 221 -19.96 -5.91 -11.17
CA TYR A 221 -20.92 -7.01 -11.27
C TYR A 221 -20.66 -7.92 -12.47
N GLU A 222 -20.22 -7.37 -13.59
CA GLU A 222 -19.76 -8.15 -14.72
C GLU A 222 -18.53 -9.00 -14.37
N THR A 223 -17.56 -8.43 -13.66
CA THR A 223 -16.37 -9.16 -13.20
C THR A 223 -16.73 -10.32 -12.28
N TYR A 224 -17.71 -10.13 -11.37
CA TYR A 224 -18.23 -11.23 -10.56
C TYR A 224 -18.86 -12.34 -11.41
N ARG A 225 -19.63 -11.99 -12.45
CA ARG A 225 -20.18 -12.99 -13.40
C ARG A 225 -19.07 -13.72 -14.13
N ASN A 226 -18.08 -13.00 -14.66
CA ASN A 226 -16.91 -13.57 -15.33
C ASN A 226 -16.14 -14.54 -14.41
N TYR A 227 -15.92 -14.17 -13.15
CA TYR A 227 -15.26 -15.03 -12.17
C TYR A 227 -16.09 -16.29 -11.85
N ARG A 228 -17.40 -16.14 -11.66
CA ARG A 228 -18.31 -17.27 -11.41
C ARG A 228 -18.34 -18.22 -12.61
N ASP A 229 -18.37 -17.68 -13.83
CA ASP A 229 -18.53 -18.47 -15.04
C ASP A 229 -17.18 -18.97 -15.58
N GLY A 230 -16.05 -18.46 -15.05
CA GLY A 230 -14.70 -18.87 -15.44
C GLY A 230 -14.32 -18.41 -16.84
N VAL A 231 -14.63 -17.16 -17.17
CA VAL A 231 -14.43 -16.57 -18.51
C VAL A 231 -13.75 -15.21 -18.41
N ASN A 232 -13.30 -14.67 -19.55
CA ASN A 232 -12.72 -13.33 -19.71
C ASN A 232 -11.54 -13.10 -18.75
N GLY A 233 -10.58 -14.03 -18.70
CA GLY A 233 -9.38 -13.97 -17.84
C GLY A 233 -9.45 -14.81 -16.56
N PHE A 234 -10.53 -15.58 -16.36
CA PHE A 234 -10.69 -16.52 -15.23
C PHE A 234 -10.81 -17.99 -15.65
N GLU A 235 -10.45 -18.33 -16.88
CA GLU A 235 -10.57 -19.66 -17.49
C GLU A 235 -9.80 -20.73 -16.73
N ARG A 236 -8.70 -20.34 -16.09
CA ARG A 236 -7.81 -21.22 -15.32
C ARG A 236 -8.15 -21.27 -13.83
N ARG A 237 -9.28 -20.72 -13.40
CA ARG A 237 -9.70 -20.84 -11.98
C ARG A 237 -9.87 -22.33 -11.65
N ARG A 238 -9.39 -22.75 -10.49
CA ARG A 238 -9.65 -24.13 -10.01
C ARG A 238 -11.16 -24.30 -9.89
N ALA A 239 -11.72 -25.28 -10.59
CA ALA A 239 -13.10 -25.68 -10.38
C ALA A 239 -13.25 -26.05 -8.91
N ARG A 240 -14.15 -25.37 -8.21
CA ARG A 240 -14.52 -25.74 -6.84
C ARG A 240 -15.77 -26.61 -6.90
N ASN A 241 -15.87 -27.57 -5.98
CA ASN A 241 -17.12 -28.26 -5.70
C ASN A 241 -18.16 -27.25 -5.19
N SER A 242 -19.44 -27.64 -5.19
CA SER A 242 -20.54 -26.79 -4.70
C SER A 242 -20.41 -26.42 -3.22
N ASP A 243 -19.58 -27.14 -2.46
CA ASP A 243 -19.23 -26.87 -1.06
C ASP A 243 -17.99 -25.99 -0.88
N GLY A 244 -17.36 -25.53 -1.98
CA GLY A 244 -16.22 -24.63 -1.96
C GLY A 244 -14.84 -25.31 -1.85
N THR A 245 -14.76 -26.65 -1.83
CA THR A 245 -13.45 -27.34 -1.87
C THR A 245 -12.87 -27.35 -3.29
N PRO A 246 -11.54 -27.47 -3.46
CA PRO A 246 -10.97 -27.77 -4.77
C PRO A 246 -11.57 -29.06 -5.34
N LYS A 247 -11.83 -29.11 -6.66
CA LYS A 247 -11.98 -30.39 -7.38
C LYS A 247 -10.66 -31.15 -7.44
#